data_AF-A0A924L9R0-F1
#
_entry.id   AF-A0A924L9R0-F1
#
_cell.length_a   1.000
_cell.length_b   1.000
_cell.length_c   1.000
_cell.angle_alpha   90.00
_cell.angle_beta   90.00
_cell.angle_gamma   90.00
#
_symmetry.space_group_name_H-M   'P 1'
#
loop_
_entity.id
_entity.type
_entity.pdbx_description
1 polymer ?
#
loop_
_entity_poly.entity_id
_entity_poly.type
_entity_poly.pdbx_seq_one_letter_code
_entity_poly.pdbx_strand_id
1 'polypeptide(L)' 'GDHPATIEMVASGKVDPHQFITGRIELDDIVKNGFDELINNKEENVKILVKP' A
#
# COMPACT_ATOMS: atom_id res chain seq x y z
N GLY A 1 3.98 -4.02 -21.45
CA GLY A 1 3.52 -3.93 -20.06
C GLY A 1 4.58 -4.56 -19.18
N ASP A 2 4.94 -3.88 -18.11
CA ASP A 2 5.96 -4.27 -17.12
C ASP A 2 5.44 -5.23 -16.03
N HIS A 3 4.11 -5.37 -15.90
CA HIS A 3 3.45 -6.26 -14.94
C HIS A 3 4.07 -7.67 -14.82
N PRO A 4 4.36 -8.43 -15.91
CA PRO A 4 4.93 -9.77 -15.76
C PRO A 4 6.31 -9.76 -15.08
N ALA A 5 7.17 -8.78 -15.41
CA ALA A 5 8.49 -8.64 -14.79
C ALA A 5 8.36 -8.26 -13.31
N THR A 6 7.43 -7.38 -12.96
CA THR A 6 7.16 -6.98 -11.58
C THR A 6 6.63 -8.14 -10.74
N ILE A 7 5.72 -8.95 -11.28
CA ILE A 7 5.20 -10.15 -10.62
C ILE A 7 6.34 -11.14 -10.34
N GLU A 8 7.21 -11.39 -11.32
CA GLU A 8 8.36 -12.29 -11.15
C GLU A 8 9.34 -11.79 -10.08
N MET A 9 9.59 -10.48 -10.02
CA MET A 9 10.45 -9.90 -8.97
C MET A 9 9.88 -10.11 -7.56
N VAL A 10 8.57 -9.99 -7.39
CA VAL A 10 7.91 -10.27 -6.10
C VAL A 10 7.89 -11.77 -5.80
N ALA A 11 7.54 -12.60 -6.78
CA ALA A 11 7.45 -14.05 -6.61
C ALA A 11 8.82 -14.68 -6.29
N SER A 12 9.89 -14.19 -6.90
CA SER A 12 11.27 -14.62 -6.64
C SER A 12 11.87 -14.02 -5.36
N GLY A 13 11.15 -13.16 -4.64
CA GLY A 13 11.62 -12.51 -3.42
C GLY A 13 12.68 -11.43 -3.63
N LYS A 14 12.95 -11.04 -4.88
CA LYS A 14 13.86 -9.92 -5.20
C LYS A 14 13.33 -8.57 -4.71
N VAL A 15 12.01 -8.46 -4.60
CA VAL A 15 11.31 -7.30 -4.02
C VAL A 15 10.28 -7.82 -3.03
N ASP A 16 10.36 -7.39 -1.77
CA ASP A 16 9.29 -7.58 -0.80
C ASP A 16 8.40 -6.33 -0.77
N PRO A 17 7.16 -6.36 -1.30
CA PRO A 17 6.28 -5.19 -1.28
C PRO A 17 5.71 -4.91 0.11
N HIS A 18 5.77 -5.86 1.05
CA HIS A 18 5.14 -5.72 2.36
C HIS A 18 5.81 -4.63 3.22
N GLN A 19 7.11 -4.39 3.02
CA GLN A 19 7.86 -3.34 3.74
C GLN A 19 7.32 -1.92 3.49
N PHE A 20 6.58 -1.71 2.40
CA PHE A 20 6.00 -0.40 2.06
C PHE A 20 4.60 -0.19 2.66
N ILE A 21 3.97 -1.24 3.21
CA ILE A 21 2.62 -1.16 3.76
C ILE A 21 2.69 -0.61 5.17
N THR A 22 2.23 0.62 5.36
CA THR A 22 2.20 1.32 6.65
C THR A 22 0.82 1.30 7.31
N GLY A 23 -0.23 0.94 6.56
CA GLY A 23 -1.59 0.87 7.09
C GLY A 23 -2.47 -0.17 6.41
N ARG A 24 -3.47 -0.67 7.15
CA ARG A 24 -4.56 -1.51 6.64
C ARG A 24 -5.87 -1.04 7.24
N ILE A 25 -6.86 -0.77 6.40
CA ILE A 25 -8.16 -0.24 6.81
C ILE A 25 -9.30 -1.01 6.13
N GLU A 26 -10.49 -0.94 6.71
CA GLU A 26 -11.73 -1.40 6.07
C GLU A 26 -12.26 -0.32 5.12
N LEU A 27 -13.12 -0.71 4.17
CA LEU A 27 -13.66 0.21 3.16
C LEU A 27 -14.42 1.40 3.78
N ASP A 28 -15.13 1.17 4.88
CA ASP A 28 -15.88 2.20 5.59
C ASP A 28 -15.00 3.35 6.09
N ASP A 29 -13.70 3.10 6.28
CA ASP A 29 -12.73 4.05 6.80
C ASP A 29 -11.92 4.78 5.71
N ILE A 30 -12.19 4.53 4.42
CA ILE A 30 -11.34 4.97 3.30
C ILE A 30 -11.11 6.49 3.25
N VAL A 31 -12.10 7.28 3.66
CA VAL A 31 -11.99 8.75 3.67
C VAL A 31 -11.07 9.19 4.80
N LYS A 32 -11.46 8.88 6.05
CA LYS A 32 -10.77 9.38 7.24
C LYS A 32 -9.40 8.74 7.45
N ASN A 33 -9.30 7.42 7.39
CA ASN A 33 -8.06 6.69 7.70
C ASN A 33 -7.26 6.33 6.43
N GLY A 34 -7.75 6.70 5.24
CA GLY A 34 -7.06 6.51 3.97
C GLY A 34 -6.63 7.83 3.37
N PHE A 35 -7.57 8.60 2.81
CA PHE A 35 -7.24 9.84 2.09
C PHE A 35 -6.75 10.96 3.01
N ASP A 36 -7.47 11.25 4.09
CA ASP A 36 -7.10 12.35 5.01
C ASP A 36 -5.75 12.06 5.68
N GLU A 37 -5.51 10.80 6.02
CA GLU A 37 -4.26 10.31 6.58
C GLU A 37 -3.08 10.54 5.63
N LEU A 38 -3.24 10.22 4.34
CA LEU A 38 -2.23 10.48 3.31
C LEU A 38 -2.01 11.97 3.00
N ILE A 39 -3.00 12.83 3.27
CA ILE A 39 -2.87 14.28 3.09
C ILE A 39 -2.09 14.90 4.23
N ASN A 40 -2.40 14.50 5.47
CA ASN A 40 -1.92 15.17 6.67
C ASN A 40 -0.63 14.55 7.23
N ASN A 41 -0.41 13.23 7.05
CA ASN A 41 0.70 12.47 7.64
C ASN A 41 1.58 11.83 6.55
N LYS A 42 2.00 12.63 5.57
CA LYS A 42 2.73 12.18 4.35
C LYS A 42 4.06 11.48 4.62
N GLU A 43 4.77 11.89 5.66
CA GLU A 43 6.08 11.32 6.00
C GLU A 43 5.94 9.99 6.77
N GLU A 44 4.78 9.74 7.38
CA GLU A 44 4.50 8.54 8.17
C GLU A 44 3.85 7.43 7.33
N ASN A 45 3.07 7.80 6.31
CA ASN A 45 2.28 6.87 5.51
C ASN A 45 2.83 6.69 4.09
N VAL A 46 3.36 5.50 3.80
CA VAL A 46 3.89 5.13 2.48
C VAL A 46 2.83 4.44 1.63
N LYS A 47 2.14 3.43 2.16
CA LYS A 47 1.05 2.73 1.48
C LYS A 47 0.03 2.18 2.48
N ILE A 48 -1.24 2.51 2.25
CA ILE A 48 -2.38 1.97 3.00
C ILE A 48 -3.14 1.00 2.08
N LEU A 49 -3.43 -0.20 2.56
CA LEU A 49 -4.27 -1.17 1.85
C LEU A 49 -5.69 -1.16 2.41
N VAL A 50 -6.68 -1.08 1.51
CA VAL A 50 -8.10 -1.13 1.87
C VAL A 50 -8.63 -2.55 1.65
N LYS A 51 -9.34 -3.08 2.62
CA LYS A 51 -10.09 -4.33 2.51
C LYS A 51 -11.56 -4.03 2.17
N PRO A 52 -12.16 -4.74 1.21
CA PRO A 52 -13.57 -4.55 0.84
C PRO A 52 -14.54 -5.00 1.94
#